data_AF-A0A924AVY0-F1
#
_entry.id   AF-A0A924AVY0-F1
#
_cell.length_a   1.000
_cell.length_b   1.000
_cell.length_c   1.000
_cell.angle_alpha   90.00
_cell.angle_beta   90.00
_cell.angle_gamma   90.00
#
_symmetry.space_group_name_H-M   'P 1'
#
loop_
_entity.id
_entity.type
_entity.pdbx_description
1 polymer ?
#
loop_
_entity_poly.entity_id
_entity_poly.type
_entity_poly.pdbx_seq_one_letter_code
_entity_poly.pdbx_strand_id
1 'polypeptide(L)'
;EVLANIGTGVRSVIDARAPDRFRGENETIDPVGGHIPGAKNRFFKDNLQADGRFKDAAQLKADFAPLIKDAAQAIMQCGSGVTACHNLLALEVAGMPGAALYPGSWSEWCADPARPVAQGA
;
A
#
# COMPACT_ATOMS: atom_id res chain seq x y z
N GLU A 1 14.29 6.50 0.16
CA GLU A 1 13.40 6.88 -0.96
C GLU A 1 12.01 7.29 -0.51
N VAL A 2 11.26 6.43 0.21
CA VAL A 2 9.90 6.73 0.70
C VAL A 2 9.84 7.99 1.56
N LEU A 3 10.81 8.21 2.46
CA LEU A 3 10.87 9.43 3.29
C LEU A 3 11.01 10.72 2.47
N ALA A 4 11.88 10.71 1.45
CA ALA A 4 12.02 11.85 0.56
C ALA A 4 10.74 12.11 -0.25
N ASN A 5 9.99 11.05 -0.59
CA ASN A 5 8.74 11.14 -1.35
C ASN A 5 7.63 11.88 -0.60
N ILE A 6 7.66 11.99 0.74
CA ILE A 6 6.68 12.77 1.50
C ILE A 6 6.68 14.23 1.05
N GLY A 7 7.87 14.81 0.84
CA GLY A 7 7.98 16.22 0.44
C GLY A 7 7.70 16.46 -1.04
N THR A 8 7.84 15.45 -1.89
CA THR A 8 7.71 15.61 -3.36
C THR A 8 6.36 15.16 -3.90
N GLY A 9 5.74 14.14 -3.29
CA GLY A 9 4.49 13.54 -3.77
C GLY A 9 4.57 12.92 -5.18
N VAL A 10 5.77 12.72 -5.72
CA VAL A 10 5.97 12.26 -7.09
C VAL A 10 5.53 10.80 -7.25
N ARG A 11 5.84 9.96 -6.26
CA ARG A 11 5.50 8.54 -6.25
C ARG A 11 4.24 8.29 -5.42
N SER A 12 3.39 7.39 -5.88
CA SER A 12 2.19 6.97 -5.15
C SER A 12 2.55 5.85 -4.18
N VAL A 13 2.47 6.10 -2.88
CA VAL A 13 2.66 5.05 -1.86
C VAL A 13 1.32 4.38 -1.59
N ILE A 14 1.26 3.07 -1.74
CA ILE A 14 0.04 2.27 -1.58
C ILE A 14 0.22 1.28 -0.43
N ASP A 15 -0.64 1.40 0.57
CA ASP A 15 -0.67 0.54 1.75
C ASP A 15 -1.65 -0.62 1.56
N ALA A 16 -1.14 -1.86 1.65
CA ALA A 16 -1.92 -3.07 1.46
C ALA A 16 -2.59 -3.61 2.75
N ARG A 17 -2.43 -2.94 3.90
CA ARG A 17 -3.05 -3.33 5.17
C ARG A 17 -4.56 -3.10 5.15
N ALA A 18 -5.24 -3.68 6.14
CA ALA A 18 -6.67 -3.46 6.35
C ALA A 18 -6.96 -1.98 6.63
N PRO A 19 -8.14 -1.45 6.26
CA PRO A 19 -8.44 -0.03 6.39
C PRO A 19 -8.38 0.50 7.83
N ASP A 20 -8.77 -0.31 8.81
CA ASP A 20 -8.66 0.03 10.24
C ASP A 20 -7.20 0.24 10.66
N ARG A 21 -6.32 -0.71 10.31
CA ARG A 21 -4.88 -0.57 10.57
C ARG A 21 -4.27 0.65 9.88
N PHE A 22 -4.67 0.93 8.64
CA PHE A 22 -4.24 2.14 7.93
C PHE A 22 -4.66 3.43 8.66
N ARG A 23 -5.90 3.48 9.18
CA ARG A 23 -6.37 4.63 9.97
C ARG A 23 -5.72 4.74 11.35
N GLY A 24 -4.97 3.71 11.77
CA GLY A 24 -4.35 3.62 13.10
C GLY A 24 -5.27 3.05 14.17
N GLU A 25 -6.35 2.39 13.77
CA GLU A 25 -7.28 1.68 14.64
C GLU A 25 -6.83 0.23 14.81
N ASN A 26 -7.12 -0.36 15.98
CA ASN A 26 -6.87 -1.78 16.27
C ASN A 26 -5.42 -2.25 16.01
N GLU A 27 -4.43 -1.35 16.11
CA GLU A 27 -3.04 -1.74 15.93
C GLU A 27 -2.57 -2.58 17.12
N THR A 28 -2.20 -3.82 16.83
CA THR A 28 -1.82 -4.86 17.81
C THR A 28 -0.50 -5.54 17.45
N ILE A 29 0.05 -5.22 16.27
CA ILE A 29 1.26 -5.84 15.72
C ILE A 29 2.44 -4.88 15.88
N ASP A 30 2.26 -3.62 15.47
CA ASP A 30 3.29 -2.61 15.43
C ASP A 30 3.18 -1.63 16.63
N PRO A 31 4.28 -0.98 17.07
CA PRO A 31 4.27 -0.12 18.27
C PRO A 31 3.45 1.18 18.09
N VAL A 32 3.18 1.58 16.84
CA VAL A 32 2.44 2.81 16.52
C VAL A 32 1.40 2.51 15.45
N GLY A 33 0.15 2.89 15.71
CA GLY A 33 -0.94 2.85 14.74
C GLY A 33 -0.93 4.08 13.82
N GLY A 34 -1.22 3.86 12.54
CA GLY A 34 -1.35 4.91 11.52
C GLY A 34 -0.80 4.42 10.18
N HIS A 35 -0.43 5.38 9.34
CA HIS A 35 0.15 5.13 8.02
C HIS A 35 1.20 6.18 7.65
N ILE A 36 1.94 5.89 6.57
CA ILE A 36 2.94 6.81 6.00
C ILE A 36 2.20 8.02 5.41
N PRO A 37 2.54 9.26 5.77
CA PRO A 37 1.84 10.45 5.27
C PRO A 37 1.74 10.49 3.75
N GLY A 38 0.53 10.76 3.24
CA GLY A 38 0.24 10.81 1.82
C GLY A 38 0.07 9.44 1.14
N ALA A 39 0.23 8.32 1.86
CA ALA A 39 -0.08 7.01 1.34
C ALA A 39 -1.59 6.85 1.12
N LYS A 40 -1.96 6.04 0.12
CA LYS A 40 -3.35 5.61 -0.12
C LYS A 40 -3.53 4.17 0.31
N ASN A 41 -4.74 3.78 0.74
CA ASN A 41 -5.02 2.40 1.10
C ASN A 41 -5.60 1.60 -0.08
N ARG A 42 -5.04 0.40 -0.31
CA ARG A 42 -5.64 -0.64 -1.15
C ARG A 42 -5.49 -1.97 -0.44
N PHE A 43 -6.49 -2.32 0.36
CA PHE A 43 -6.46 -3.58 1.11
C PHE A 43 -6.31 -4.76 0.16
N PHE A 44 -5.34 -5.64 0.42
CA PHE A 44 -4.98 -6.69 -0.54
C PHE A 44 -6.13 -7.65 -0.89
N LYS A 45 -7.04 -7.90 0.06
CA LYS A 45 -8.21 -8.77 -0.15
C LYS A 45 -9.21 -8.16 -1.12
N ASP A 46 -9.22 -6.85 -1.29
CA ASP A 46 -10.10 -6.19 -2.26
C ASP A 46 -9.71 -6.50 -3.70
N ASN A 47 -8.54 -7.12 -3.93
CA ASN A 47 -8.15 -7.63 -5.24
C ASN A 47 -8.78 -8.99 -5.57
N LEU A 48 -9.42 -9.65 -4.59
CA LEU A 48 -9.94 -11.00 -4.71
C LEU A 48 -11.45 -11.01 -4.90
N GLN A 49 -11.95 -12.07 -5.54
CA GLN A 49 -13.34 -12.47 -5.58
C GLN A 49 -13.68 -13.29 -4.31
N ALA A 50 -14.95 -13.58 -4.11
CA ALA A 50 -15.42 -14.35 -2.95
C ALA A 50 -14.83 -15.77 -2.86
N ASP A 51 -14.42 -16.35 -3.99
CA ASP A 51 -13.77 -17.67 -4.07
C ASP A 51 -12.25 -17.62 -3.81
N GLY A 52 -11.69 -16.44 -3.50
CA GLY A 52 -10.28 -16.22 -3.23
C GLY A 52 -9.40 -16.10 -4.47
N ARG A 53 -9.96 -16.12 -5.69
CA ARG A 53 -9.21 -15.83 -6.92
C ARG A 53 -9.09 -14.34 -7.15
N PHE A 54 -8.07 -13.91 -7.90
CA PHE A 54 -8.01 -12.52 -8.35
C PHE A 54 -9.25 -12.14 -9.16
N LYS A 55 -9.69 -10.89 -9.00
CA LYS A 55 -10.58 -10.24 -9.96
C LYS A 55 -9.93 -10.27 -11.35
N ASP A 56 -10.74 -10.15 -12.40
CA ASP A 56 -10.21 -10.09 -13.76
C ASP A 56 -9.34 -8.84 -13.98
N ALA A 57 -8.52 -8.88 -15.03
CA ALA A 57 -7.59 -7.82 -15.36
C ALA A 57 -8.25 -6.45 -15.54
N ALA A 58 -9.44 -6.40 -16.16
CA ALA A 58 -10.14 -5.15 -16.44
C ALA A 58 -10.66 -4.50 -15.15
N GLN A 59 -11.24 -5.32 -14.26
CA GLN A 59 -11.72 -4.86 -12.95
C GLN A 59 -10.56 -4.42 -12.05
N LEU A 60 -9.46 -5.17 -11.99
CA LEU A 60 -8.28 -4.76 -11.21
C LEU A 60 -7.71 -3.44 -11.73
N LYS A 61 -7.58 -3.29 -13.05
CA LYS A 61 -7.12 -2.04 -13.66
C LYS A 61 -8.03 -0.86 -13.31
N ALA A 62 -9.36 -1.06 -13.36
CA ALA A 62 -10.32 -0.05 -12.96
C ALA A 62 -10.23 0.31 -11.47
N ASP A 63 -10.04 -0.67 -10.60
CA ASP A 63 -9.87 -0.48 -9.15
C ASP A 63 -8.58 0.28 -8.80
N PHE A 64 -7.49 0.05 -9.52
CA PHE A 64 -6.19 0.69 -9.27
C PHE A 64 -6.07 2.10 -9.89
N ALA A 65 -6.79 2.40 -10.97
CA ALA A 65 -6.66 3.67 -11.69
C ALA A 65 -6.89 4.95 -10.83
N PRO A 66 -7.82 4.99 -9.85
CA PRO A 66 -7.96 6.14 -8.95
C PRO A 66 -6.77 6.32 -7.99
N LEU A 67 -6.04 5.24 -7.73
CA LEU A 67 -4.94 5.21 -6.77
C LEU A 67 -3.60 5.49 -7.43
N ILE A 68 -3.40 4.94 -8.63
CA ILE A 68 -2.12 4.89 -9.34
C ILE A 68 -2.29 5.47 -10.74
N LYS A 69 -1.63 6.60 -11.00
CA LYS A 69 -1.58 7.20 -12.35
C LYS A 69 -0.59 6.49 -13.26
N ASP A 70 0.56 6.13 -12.71
CA ASP A 70 1.64 5.40 -13.39
C ASP A 70 2.18 4.34 -12.42
N ALA A 71 2.11 3.07 -12.83
CA ALA A 71 2.58 1.95 -12.03
C ALA A 71 4.08 2.01 -11.77
N ALA A 72 4.89 2.51 -12.72
CA ALA A 72 6.33 2.68 -12.53
C ALA A 72 6.66 3.73 -11.45
N GLN A 73 5.70 4.57 -11.07
CA GLN A 73 5.80 5.54 -9.98
C GLN A 73 5.05 5.10 -8.72
N ALA A 74 4.57 3.86 -8.65
CA ALA A 74 3.96 3.33 -7.45
C ALA A 74 4.99 2.63 -6.55
N ILE A 75 4.80 2.77 -5.23
CA ILE A 75 5.52 2.02 -4.21
C ILE A 75 4.49 1.26 -3.38
N MET A 76 4.57 -0.07 -3.39
CA MET A 76 3.73 -0.95 -2.59
C MET A 76 4.37 -1.21 -1.23
N GLN A 77 3.57 -1.13 -0.17
CA GLN A 77 4.02 -1.41 1.20
C GLN A 77 2.85 -1.96 2.03
N CYS A 78 3.13 -2.57 3.19
CA CYS A 78 2.10 -3.10 4.08
C CYS A 78 2.54 -3.08 5.56
N GLY A 79 2.44 -4.19 6.30
CA GLY A 79 3.09 -4.31 7.61
C GLY A 79 4.59 -4.57 7.46
N SER A 80 4.92 -5.69 6.81
CA SER A 80 6.28 -6.24 6.70
C SER A 80 6.60 -6.77 5.28
N GLY A 81 6.11 -6.09 4.25
CA GLY A 81 6.34 -6.44 2.84
C GLY A 81 5.49 -7.57 2.23
N VAL A 82 4.89 -8.46 3.03
CA VAL A 82 4.23 -9.68 2.53
C VAL A 82 2.96 -9.39 1.71
N THR A 83 1.97 -8.68 2.26
CA THR A 83 0.72 -8.41 1.53
C THR A 83 0.88 -7.31 0.47
N ALA A 84 1.96 -6.54 0.53
CA ALA A 84 2.35 -5.64 -0.55
C ALA A 84 2.70 -6.41 -1.84
N CYS A 85 3.33 -7.59 -1.73
CA CYS A 85 3.57 -8.48 -2.87
C CYS A 85 2.27 -8.96 -3.53
N HIS A 86 1.20 -9.11 -2.74
CA HIS A 86 -0.11 -9.44 -3.30
C HIS A 86 -0.67 -8.30 -4.17
N ASN A 87 -0.48 -7.04 -3.76
CA ASN A 87 -0.85 -5.89 -4.61
C ASN A 87 0.02 -5.80 -5.87
N LEU A 88 1.32 -6.12 -5.77
CA LEU A 88 2.20 -6.20 -6.95
C LEU A 88 1.71 -7.27 -7.94
N LEU A 89 1.37 -8.46 -7.47
CA LEU A 89 0.82 -9.51 -8.33
C LEU A 89 -0.52 -9.10 -8.95
N ALA A 90 -1.38 -8.39 -8.20
CA ALA A 90 -2.63 -7.85 -8.74
C ALA A 90 -2.39 -6.83 -9.87
N LEU A 91 -1.35 -6.00 -9.76
CA LEU A 91 -0.95 -5.08 -10.83
C LEU A 91 -0.44 -5.80 -12.07
N GLU A 92 0.33 -6.89 -11.90
CA GLU A 92 0.76 -7.73 -13.03
C GLU A 92 -0.45 -8.33 -13.76
N VAL A 93 -1.43 -8.86 -13.02
CA VAL A 93 -2.69 -9.37 -13.60
C VAL A 93 -3.46 -8.25 -14.31
N ALA A 94 -3.47 -7.03 -13.76
CA ALA A 94 -4.12 -5.86 -14.36
C ALA A 94 -3.40 -5.31 -15.61
N GLY A 95 -2.22 -5.84 -15.96
CA GLY A 95 -1.39 -5.31 -17.04
C GLY A 95 -0.79 -3.94 -16.71
N MET A 96 -0.44 -3.71 -15.43
CA MET A 96 0.15 -2.48 -14.90
C MET A 96 1.50 -2.74 -14.20
N PRO A 97 2.53 -3.27 -14.90
CA PRO A 97 3.79 -3.67 -14.29
C PRO A 97 4.66 -2.47 -13.87
N GLY A 98 5.70 -2.74 -13.08
CA GLY A 98 6.80 -1.79 -12.81
C GLY A 98 6.73 -1.07 -11.46
N ALA A 99 5.72 -1.34 -10.63
CA ALA A 99 5.65 -0.82 -9.28
C ALA A 99 6.80 -1.37 -8.40
N ALA A 100 7.34 -0.50 -7.55
CA ALA A 100 8.39 -0.87 -6.60
C ALA A 100 7.79 -1.46 -5.32
N LEU A 101 8.56 -2.30 -4.63
CA LEU A 101 8.27 -2.76 -3.28
C LEU A 101 9.07 -1.90 -2.28
N TYR A 102 8.43 -1.51 -1.18
CA TYR A 102 9.12 -1.09 0.03
C TYR A 102 9.05 -2.21 1.09
N PRO A 103 10.08 -3.08 1.19
CA PRO A 103 9.99 -4.31 1.99
C PRO A 103 9.88 -4.03 3.50
N GLY A 104 10.56 -2.99 3.99
CA GLY A 104 10.52 -2.61 5.40
C GLY A 104 9.13 -2.18 5.85
N SER A 105 8.35 -1.59 4.94
CA SER A 105 6.91 -1.33 5.13
C SER A 105 6.62 -0.55 6.43
N TRP A 106 5.42 -0.69 6.99
CA TRP A 106 5.04 0.01 8.21
C TRP A 106 5.92 -0.33 9.41
N SER A 107 6.31 -1.60 9.62
CA SER A 107 7.12 -1.99 10.76
C SER A 107 8.48 -1.30 10.80
N GLU A 108 9.17 -1.17 9.66
CA GLU A 108 10.42 -0.40 9.57
C GLU A 108 10.17 1.11 9.66
N TRP A 109 9.04 1.59 9.12
CA TRP A 109 8.67 3.00 9.17
C TRP A 109 8.44 3.47 10.60
N CYS A 110 7.57 2.79 11.35
CA CYS A 110 7.17 3.22 12.69
C CYS A 110 8.22 2.93 13.77
N ALA A 111 9.22 2.10 13.48
CA ALA A 111 10.32 1.83 14.41
C ALA A 111 11.25 3.05 14.61
N ASP A 112 11.26 3.99 13.66
CA ASP A 112 12.00 5.24 13.77
C ASP A 112 11.05 6.38 14.20
N PRO A 113 11.11 6.84 15.46
CA PRO A 113 10.20 7.85 15.99
C PRO A 113 10.40 9.23 15.34
N ALA A 114 11.48 9.45 14.58
CA ALA A 114 11.67 10.68 13.82
C ALA A 114 10.87 10.71 12.51
N ARG A 115 10.37 9.56 12.02
CA ARG A 115 9.57 9.48 10.80
C ARG A 115 8.13 9.91 11.09
N PRO A 116 7.52 10.74 10.22
CA PRO A 116 6.17 11.24 10.46
C PRO A 116 5.13 10.11 10.29
N VAL A 117 4.05 10.21 11.05
CA VAL A 117 2.92 9.26 11.05
C VAL A 117 1.63 10.04 10.81
N ALA A 118 0.78 9.54 9.92
CA ALA A 118 -0.58 10.03 9.72
C ALA A 118 -1.61 9.04 10.30
N GLN A 119 -2.78 9.54 10.67
CA GLN A 119 -3.90 8.77 11.23
C GLN A 119 -5.21 9.24 10.59
N GLY A 120 -6.25 8.41 10.64
CA GLY A 120 -7.54 8.70 9.99
C GLY A 120 -7.56 8.42 8.48
N ALA A 121 -8.62 8.92 7.82
CA ALA A 121 -8.92 8.73 6.40
C ALA A 121 -8.73 10.01 5.59
#